data_AF-A0AAW3VF01-F1
#
_entry.id   AF-A0AAW3VF01-F1
#
_cell.length_a   1.000
_cell.length_b   1.000
_cell.length_c   1.000
_cell.angle_alpha   90.00
_cell.angle_beta   90.00
_cell.angle_gamma   90.00
#
_symmetry.space_group_name_H-M   'P 1'
#
loop_
_entity.id
_entity.type
_entity.pdbx_description
1 polymer ?
#
loop_
_entity_poly.entity_id
_entity_poly.type
_entity_poly.pdbx_seq_one_letter_code
_entity_poly.pdbx_strand_id
1 'polypeptide(L)'
;MNKKLKIIVGQYSSAGIKAQNQDFHGVYIPEGHALSSKGIACAIADGISSSNVSHIAAETAISSFLSDYYSTSDAWSTQTSAARVIRATNSWLYAQTQQSRGRFDKDQGYVCTFSALILKQNRAHIFHAGDSRIYRIQAQGIEQLTADHRVCLSSTEHYLSRALGADHRIDVDYQQLELCEDDFFILMTDGVYEFIDMQLISEMLQQQQHLDIIAKSIVELALKRGSDDNLTIQIIKVEQLPDEESFHIKSHVLFPQQLSHGDLFEGYRIDKILHQNHRSSLYLAHDEATQNQLVIKTLSVDVQDDLQAMEQFQLEDWVSKRLKHENLLQCYPHKGSKKFLFQSYEYLQGESLNRWLHRHKTALTLQQLLPIIEQVAKALNAMHRLEMLHQDVRPENVMLLEPADTLKVKLIDYGSTAVRGLVELNPKHADVPLGTLAFMAPEYFIGRSPSVKSDQFSLAVMSYYLLTRQLPYGTDLARCKTEKALKQVRYHPLYEYRPDLPHRLDAIFKKALSIRPEQRYEALSAFIYDLKHPDLKFKKSVSRPMLEKHPVTFWKSCTAILFLLLLWVFALYFSQ
;
A
#
# COMPACT_ATOMS: atom_id res chain seq x y z
N MET A 1 26.13 8.12 15.75
CA MET A 1 25.14 9.12 15.29
C MET A 1 24.60 8.62 13.97
N ASN A 2 23.31 8.26 13.87
CA ASN A 2 22.74 7.76 12.62
C ASN A 2 22.82 8.86 11.55
N LYS A 3 23.26 8.48 10.35
CA LYS A 3 23.22 9.34 9.19
C LYS A 3 21.77 9.71 8.86
N LYS A 4 21.55 10.97 8.48
CA LYS A 4 20.25 11.46 7.99
C LYS A 4 20.39 11.84 6.53
N LEU A 5 19.29 11.78 5.79
CA LEU A 5 19.23 12.32 4.44
C LEU A 5 19.59 13.82 4.48
N LYS A 6 20.59 14.22 3.70
CA LYS A 6 20.96 15.63 3.52
C LYS A 6 21.14 15.94 2.05
N ILE A 7 20.71 17.15 1.69
CA ILE A 7 20.87 17.68 0.34
C ILE A 7 21.43 19.10 0.39
N ILE A 8 22.04 19.50 -0.72
CA ILE A 8 22.39 20.89 -1.00
C ILE A 8 21.52 21.33 -2.17
N VAL A 9 20.92 22.51 -2.08
CA VAL A 9 20.04 23.05 -3.11
C VAL A 9 20.66 24.33 -3.66
N GLY A 10 20.62 24.50 -4.98
CA GLY A 10 20.82 25.78 -5.64
C GLY A 10 19.69 26.04 -6.61
N GLN A 11 19.18 27.26 -6.66
CA GLN A 11 18.03 27.58 -7.49
C GLN A 11 18.06 29.02 -7.98
N TYR A 12 17.55 29.26 -9.17
CA TYR A 12 17.41 30.60 -9.72
C TYR A 12 16.23 30.65 -10.68
N SER A 13 15.50 31.75 -10.64
CA SER A 13 14.33 31.99 -11.50
C SER A 13 14.31 33.45 -11.93
N SER A 14 14.00 33.69 -13.20
CA SER A 14 13.98 35.01 -13.82
C SER A 14 12.83 35.14 -14.80
N ALA A 15 12.21 36.32 -14.84
CA ALA A 15 11.24 36.65 -15.87
C ALA A 15 11.87 36.71 -17.29
N GLY A 16 13.20 36.74 -17.39
CA GLY A 16 13.90 36.85 -18.66
C GLY A 16 13.62 38.19 -19.32
N ILE A 17 13.16 38.15 -20.57
CA ILE A 17 12.72 39.35 -21.32
C ILE A 17 11.23 39.68 -21.10
N LYS A 18 10.46 38.79 -20.47
CA LYS A 18 9.03 39.00 -20.20
C LYS A 18 8.84 39.97 -19.03
N ALA A 19 7.68 40.63 -19.01
CA ALA A 19 7.33 41.57 -17.94
C ALA A 19 7.02 40.89 -16.59
N GLN A 20 6.61 39.63 -16.64
CA GLN A 20 6.25 38.83 -15.47
C GLN A 20 6.91 37.46 -15.56
N ASN A 21 7.28 36.92 -14.40
CA ASN A 21 7.71 35.53 -14.25
C ASN A 21 6.48 34.64 -14.02
N GLN A 22 6.16 33.77 -14.96
CA GLN A 22 5.07 32.80 -14.88
C GLN A 22 5.52 31.46 -14.32
N ASP A 23 6.84 31.24 -14.21
CA ASP A 23 7.41 30.09 -13.53
C ASP A 23 7.32 30.23 -12.01
N PHE A 24 7.19 29.10 -11.34
CA PHE A 24 7.32 29.01 -9.89
C PHE A 24 8.02 27.73 -9.46
N HIS A 25 8.77 27.82 -8.37
CA HIS A 25 9.54 26.70 -7.86
C HIS A 25 9.60 26.74 -6.34
N GLY A 26 9.82 25.59 -5.72
CA GLY A 26 9.95 25.51 -4.26
C GLY A 26 10.65 24.25 -3.80
N VAL A 27 11.17 24.32 -2.57
CA VAL A 27 11.76 23.20 -1.85
C VAL A 27 11.31 23.27 -0.40
N TYR A 28 11.00 22.12 0.18
CA TYR A 28 10.73 21.99 1.61
C TYR A 28 11.57 20.87 2.21
N ILE A 29 12.47 21.24 3.11
CA ILE A 29 13.34 20.34 3.86
C ILE A 29 12.79 20.24 5.29
N PRO A 30 12.02 19.20 5.63
CA PRO A 30 11.49 19.03 6.98
C PRO A 30 12.57 18.65 7.99
N GLU A 31 12.26 18.88 9.28
CA GLU A 31 13.03 18.36 10.40
C GLU A 31 12.30 17.20 11.10
N GLY A 32 13.04 16.44 11.92
CA GLY A 32 12.48 15.42 12.80
C GLY A 32 11.79 14.27 12.07
N HIS A 33 10.58 13.91 12.51
CA HIS A 33 9.81 12.76 12.00
C HIS A 33 9.34 12.95 10.55
N ALA A 34 9.03 14.18 10.13
CA ALA A 34 8.59 14.43 8.76
C ALA A 34 9.70 14.13 7.74
N LEU A 35 10.98 14.29 8.10
CA LEU A 35 12.11 13.93 7.25
C LEU A 35 12.20 12.42 7.00
N SER A 36 11.93 11.59 8.02
CA SER A 36 11.97 10.14 7.86
C SER A 36 10.68 9.57 7.23
N SER A 37 9.51 10.14 7.55
CA SER A 37 8.23 9.62 7.06
C SER A 37 7.85 10.15 5.67
N LYS A 38 8.18 11.41 5.35
CA LYS A 38 7.78 12.09 4.11
C LYS A 38 8.94 12.46 3.18
N GLY A 39 10.16 12.55 3.69
CA GLY A 39 11.33 12.91 2.90
C GLY A 39 11.40 14.41 2.61
N ILE A 40 12.23 14.79 1.64
CA ILE A 40 12.43 16.16 1.17
C ILE A 40 11.73 16.31 -0.17
N ALA A 41 10.97 17.38 -0.38
CA ALA A 41 10.21 17.61 -1.60
C ALA A 41 10.68 18.88 -2.31
N CYS A 42 10.96 18.76 -3.60
CA CYS A 42 11.26 19.85 -4.53
C CYS A 42 10.24 19.83 -5.65
N ALA A 43 9.80 20.98 -6.13
CA ALA A 43 8.86 21.05 -7.25
C ALA A 43 9.06 22.32 -8.07
N ILE A 44 8.75 22.22 -9.37
CA ILE A 44 8.78 23.30 -10.36
C ILE A 44 7.51 23.24 -11.20
N ALA A 45 7.00 24.42 -11.56
CA ALA A 45 5.85 24.60 -12.43
C ALA A 45 6.10 25.78 -13.36
N ASP A 46 5.61 25.67 -14.58
CA ASP A 46 5.66 26.67 -15.62
C ASP A 46 4.21 26.99 -16.04
N GLY A 47 3.85 28.26 -15.98
CA GLY A 47 2.53 28.72 -16.36
C GLY A 47 2.44 28.96 -17.87
N ILE A 48 1.36 28.50 -18.53
CA ILE A 48 1.22 28.69 -19.98
C ILE A 48 1.36 30.17 -20.38
N SER A 49 2.22 30.45 -21.36
CA SER A 49 2.58 31.80 -21.81
C SER A 49 1.40 32.64 -22.31
N SER A 50 0.36 31.99 -22.85
CA SER A 50 -0.81 32.66 -23.42
C SER A 50 -1.77 33.26 -22.38
N SER A 51 -1.66 32.83 -21.12
CA SER A 51 -2.61 33.18 -20.06
C SER A 51 -2.04 34.19 -19.07
N ASN A 52 -2.79 35.26 -18.80
CA ASN A 52 -2.40 36.28 -17.82
C ASN A 52 -2.51 35.81 -16.36
N VAL A 53 -3.11 34.64 -16.10
CA VAL A 53 -3.31 34.10 -14.74
C VAL A 53 -2.51 32.81 -14.50
N SER A 54 -1.67 32.39 -15.46
CA SER A 54 -0.90 31.14 -15.34
C SER A 54 0.15 31.18 -14.23
N HIS A 55 0.71 32.36 -13.92
CA HIS A 55 1.61 32.53 -12.77
C HIS A 55 0.93 32.16 -11.44
N ILE A 56 -0.37 32.48 -11.28
CA ILE A 56 -1.16 32.10 -10.10
C ILE A 56 -1.34 30.58 -10.06
N ALA A 57 -1.53 29.96 -11.23
CA ALA A 57 -1.66 28.50 -11.32
C ALA A 57 -0.36 27.81 -10.89
N ALA A 58 0.80 28.24 -11.40
CA ALA A 58 2.10 27.71 -11.03
C ALA A 58 2.41 27.91 -9.54
N GLU A 59 2.23 29.13 -9.02
CA GLU A 59 2.45 29.43 -7.59
C GLU A 59 1.54 28.60 -6.68
N THR A 60 0.25 28.50 -7.02
CA THR A 60 -0.71 27.70 -6.25
C THR A 60 -0.36 26.23 -6.30
N ALA A 61 0.01 25.71 -7.48
CA ALA A 61 0.35 24.30 -7.65
C ALA A 61 1.50 23.88 -6.73
N ILE A 62 2.57 24.67 -6.71
CA ILE A 62 3.76 24.39 -5.90
C ILE A 62 3.48 24.63 -4.41
N SER A 63 2.86 25.76 -4.05
CA SER A 63 2.60 26.11 -2.66
C SER A 63 1.64 25.13 -1.99
N SER A 64 0.55 24.77 -2.67
CA SER A 64 -0.38 23.74 -2.17
C SER A 64 0.29 22.38 -2.10
N PHE A 65 1.08 21.99 -3.10
CA PHE A 65 1.76 20.70 -3.07
C PHE A 65 2.71 20.58 -1.88
N LEU A 66 3.60 21.56 -1.69
CA LEU A 66 4.58 21.55 -0.62
C LEU A 66 3.96 21.72 0.78
N SER A 67 2.74 22.24 0.89
CA SER A 67 2.02 22.32 2.18
C SER A 67 1.21 21.04 2.47
N ASP A 68 0.40 20.61 1.51
CA ASP A 68 -0.57 19.53 1.70
C ASP A 68 0.10 18.16 1.72
N TYR A 69 1.21 17.98 1.00
CA TYR A 69 1.96 16.71 0.96
C TYR A 69 2.38 16.26 2.37
N TYR A 70 2.91 17.17 3.18
CA TYR A 70 3.33 16.87 4.56
C TYR A 70 2.16 16.75 5.54
N SER A 71 0.98 17.25 5.16
CA SER A 71 -0.26 17.08 5.91
C SER A 71 -0.96 15.74 5.63
N THR A 72 -0.50 14.99 4.62
CA THR A 72 -1.06 13.67 4.31
C THR A 72 -0.69 12.62 5.35
N SER A 73 -1.53 11.59 5.49
CA SER A 73 -1.31 10.47 6.43
C SER A 73 0.09 9.85 6.27
N ASP A 74 0.83 9.67 7.37
CA ASP A 74 2.10 8.93 7.41
C ASP A 74 1.97 7.47 6.94
N ALA A 75 0.75 6.91 6.91
CA ALA A 75 0.51 5.55 6.44
C ALA A 75 0.54 5.39 4.92
N TRP A 76 0.30 6.50 4.20
CA TRP A 76 0.31 6.47 2.74
C TRP A 76 1.74 6.47 2.22
N SER A 77 1.95 5.71 1.15
CA SER A 77 3.16 5.78 0.34
C SER A 77 3.37 7.18 -0.23
N THR A 78 4.62 7.52 -0.54
CA THR A 78 5.01 8.77 -1.21
C THR A 78 4.17 9.01 -2.47
N GLN A 79 3.99 7.95 -3.28
CA GLN A 79 3.16 7.96 -4.49
C GLN A 79 1.71 8.36 -4.20
N THR A 80 1.06 7.71 -3.23
CA THR A 80 -0.34 7.98 -2.92
C THR A 80 -0.53 9.37 -2.31
N SER A 81 0.36 9.78 -1.42
CA SER A 81 0.37 11.12 -0.83
C SER A 81 0.48 12.20 -1.90
N ALA A 82 1.51 12.14 -2.75
CA ALA A 82 1.72 13.12 -3.82
C ALA A 82 0.58 13.10 -4.84
N ALA A 83 0.18 11.92 -5.34
CA ALA A 83 -0.88 11.81 -6.35
C ALA A 83 -2.23 12.35 -5.85
N ARG A 84 -2.57 12.18 -4.57
CA ARG A 84 -3.81 12.76 -3.99
C ARG A 84 -3.76 14.27 -3.94
N VAL A 85 -2.63 14.84 -3.51
CA VAL A 85 -2.45 16.29 -3.44
C VAL A 85 -2.50 16.87 -4.85
N ILE A 86 -1.76 16.31 -5.81
CA ILE A 86 -1.75 16.77 -7.20
C ILE A 86 -3.17 16.72 -7.81
N ARG A 87 -3.96 15.68 -7.57
CA ARG A 87 -5.36 15.62 -8.04
C ARG A 87 -6.26 16.66 -7.37
N ALA A 88 -6.06 16.94 -6.08
CA ALA A 88 -6.82 17.96 -5.36
C ALA A 88 -6.50 19.36 -5.92
N THR A 89 -5.21 19.66 -6.09
CA THR A 89 -4.71 20.87 -6.74
C THR A 89 -5.26 21.01 -8.16
N ASN A 90 -5.22 19.96 -8.97
CA ASN A 90 -5.80 19.95 -10.31
C ASN A 90 -7.28 20.29 -10.31
N SER A 91 -8.04 19.66 -9.40
CA SER A 91 -9.49 19.89 -9.30
C SER A 91 -9.81 21.34 -8.96
N TRP A 92 -9.01 21.96 -8.07
CA TRP A 92 -9.17 23.36 -7.71
C TRP A 92 -8.82 24.29 -8.88
N LEU A 93 -7.67 24.09 -9.53
CA LEU A 93 -7.24 24.88 -10.70
C LEU A 93 -8.25 24.77 -11.85
N TYR A 94 -8.72 23.57 -12.15
CA TYR A 94 -9.74 23.35 -13.16
C TYR A 94 -11.06 24.07 -12.82
N ALA A 95 -11.47 24.06 -11.55
CA ALA A 95 -12.65 24.81 -11.12
C ALA A 95 -12.47 26.33 -11.31
N GLN A 96 -11.28 26.87 -11.04
CA GLN A 96 -10.96 28.29 -11.31
C GLN A 96 -11.01 28.61 -12.80
N THR A 97 -10.43 27.75 -13.66
CA THR A 97 -10.52 27.88 -15.13
C THR A 97 -11.98 27.89 -15.60
N GLN A 98 -12.84 27.02 -15.06
CA GLN A 98 -14.26 26.97 -15.42
C GLN A 98 -15.06 28.19 -14.94
N GLN A 99 -14.61 28.89 -13.90
CA GLN A 99 -15.23 30.11 -13.38
C GLN A 99 -14.69 31.39 -14.04
N SER A 100 -13.60 31.30 -14.79
CA SER A 100 -12.95 32.44 -15.45
C SER A 100 -13.37 32.59 -16.92
N ARG A 101 -12.84 33.63 -17.58
CA ARG A 101 -12.98 33.81 -19.04
C ARG A 101 -12.33 32.67 -19.85
N GLY A 102 -11.41 31.91 -19.24
CA GLY A 102 -10.76 30.73 -19.81
C GLY A 102 -11.62 29.46 -19.86
N ARG A 103 -12.91 29.53 -19.50
CA ARG A 103 -13.84 28.38 -19.59
C ARG A 103 -13.94 27.79 -21.00
N PHE A 104 -13.93 28.66 -22.02
CA PHE A 104 -14.09 28.28 -23.43
C PHE A 104 -12.80 28.44 -24.24
N ASP A 105 -11.78 29.06 -23.64
CA ASP A 105 -10.48 29.32 -24.25
C ASP A 105 -9.38 28.70 -23.37
N LYS A 106 -8.80 27.60 -23.86
CA LYS A 106 -7.75 26.87 -23.15
C LYS A 106 -6.49 27.71 -22.95
N ASP A 107 -6.32 28.76 -23.73
CA ASP A 107 -5.16 29.64 -23.69
C ASP A 107 -5.27 30.75 -22.63
N GLN A 108 -6.41 30.86 -21.93
CA GLN A 108 -6.69 31.88 -20.91
C GLN A 108 -7.02 31.30 -19.52
N GLY A 109 -6.68 30.02 -19.29
CA GLY A 109 -7.00 29.28 -18.06
C GLY A 109 -5.95 29.36 -16.96
N TYR A 110 -6.29 28.86 -15.78
CA TYR A 110 -5.36 28.57 -14.68
C TYR A 110 -4.64 27.26 -14.97
N VAL A 111 -3.74 27.28 -15.95
CA VAL A 111 -3.04 26.10 -16.47
C VAL A 111 -1.53 26.23 -16.29
N CYS A 112 -0.90 25.17 -15.79
CA CYS A 112 0.53 25.09 -15.61
C CYS A 112 1.05 23.66 -15.77
N THR A 113 2.33 23.53 -16.06
CA THR A 113 3.08 22.28 -15.94
C THR A 113 3.30 21.97 -14.45
N PHE A 114 3.69 20.74 -14.16
CA PHE A 114 4.04 20.33 -12.81
C PHE A 114 5.07 19.21 -12.84
N SER A 115 6.22 19.45 -12.22
CA SER A 115 7.23 18.42 -11.99
C SER A 115 7.71 18.46 -10.55
N ALA A 116 7.70 17.31 -9.88
CA ALA A 116 8.13 17.19 -8.49
C ALA A 116 9.10 16.03 -8.30
N LEU A 117 10.09 16.27 -7.44
CA LEU A 117 11.08 15.31 -6.96
C LEU A 117 10.92 15.18 -5.45
N ILE A 118 10.68 13.96 -4.96
CA ILE A 118 10.65 13.66 -3.53
C ILE A 118 11.77 12.68 -3.21
N LEU A 119 12.71 13.11 -2.36
CA LEU A 119 13.81 12.31 -1.86
C LEU A 119 13.44 11.75 -0.49
N LYS A 120 13.21 10.45 -0.40
CA LYS A 120 12.83 9.78 0.84
C LYS A 120 13.68 8.54 1.02
N GLN A 121 14.34 8.43 2.18
CA GLN A 121 15.26 7.33 2.48
C GLN A 121 16.35 7.20 1.40
N ASN A 122 16.41 6.07 0.69
CA ASN A 122 17.33 5.80 -0.42
C ASN A 122 16.62 5.83 -1.78
N ARG A 123 15.47 6.50 -1.90
CA ARG A 123 14.67 6.56 -3.13
C ARG A 123 14.37 8.00 -3.53
N ALA A 124 14.42 8.25 -4.84
CA ALA A 124 13.79 9.41 -5.47
C ALA A 124 12.45 8.97 -6.08
N HIS A 125 11.42 9.77 -5.84
CA HIS A 125 10.11 9.65 -6.46
C HIS A 125 9.87 10.88 -7.34
N ILE A 126 9.60 10.64 -8.62
CA ILE A 126 9.39 11.67 -9.62
C ILE A 126 7.93 11.68 -10.03
N PHE A 127 7.32 12.86 -10.07
CA PHE A 127 5.97 13.11 -10.56
C PHE A 127 6.02 14.16 -11.64
N HIS A 128 5.38 13.92 -12.79
CA HIS A 128 5.49 14.82 -13.93
C HIS A 128 4.20 14.90 -14.74
N ALA A 129 3.82 16.13 -15.12
CA ALA A 129 2.78 16.45 -16.07
C ALA A 129 3.11 17.78 -16.75
N GLY A 130 3.34 17.79 -18.06
CA GLY A 130 3.76 18.97 -18.80
C GLY A 130 5.05 18.71 -19.57
N ASP A 131 5.89 19.72 -19.68
CA ASP A 131 7.14 19.70 -20.47
C ASP A 131 8.35 20.26 -19.71
N SER A 132 8.21 20.60 -18.42
CA SER A 132 9.37 20.86 -17.57
C SER A 132 10.17 19.57 -17.37
N ARG A 133 11.50 19.65 -17.44
CA ARG A 133 12.34 18.46 -17.46
C ARG A 133 13.07 18.23 -16.14
N ILE A 134 13.19 16.95 -15.77
CA ILE A 134 14.05 16.50 -14.66
C ILE A 134 15.15 15.61 -15.21
N TYR A 135 16.39 15.94 -14.88
CA TYR A 135 17.57 15.15 -15.21
C TYR A 135 18.24 14.62 -13.94
N ARG A 136 18.91 13.48 -14.07
CA ARG A 136 19.88 12.97 -13.10
C ARG A 136 21.26 12.97 -13.72
N ILE A 137 22.23 13.51 -12.99
CA ILE A 137 23.65 13.48 -13.36
C ILE A 137 24.39 12.64 -12.31
N GLN A 138 25.10 11.62 -12.80
CA GLN A 138 25.95 10.74 -12.00
C GLN A 138 27.32 10.58 -12.67
N ALA A 139 28.25 9.92 -11.99
CA ALA A 139 29.54 9.56 -12.57
C ALA A 139 29.41 8.72 -13.85
N GLN A 140 28.35 7.92 -13.99
CA GLN A 140 28.12 7.07 -15.17
C GLN A 140 27.48 7.81 -16.36
N GLY A 141 26.97 9.02 -16.18
CA GLY A 141 26.36 9.80 -17.26
C GLY A 141 25.19 10.69 -16.84
N ILE A 142 24.48 11.19 -17.86
CA ILE A 142 23.32 12.08 -17.73
C ILE A 142 22.08 11.32 -18.23
N GLU A 143 21.03 11.31 -17.42
CA GLU A 143 19.75 10.65 -17.72
C GLU A 143 18.61 11.67 -17.63
N GLN A 144 17.76 11.74 -18.66
CA GLN A 144 16.50 12.48 -18.59
C GLN A 144 15.42 11.58 -18.00
N LEU A 145 14.80 12.01 -16.91
CA LEU A 145 13.84 11.22 -16.12
C LEU A 145 12.37 11.51 -16.48
N THR A 146 12.09 12.59 -17.22
CA THR A 146 10.73 12.97 -17.62
C THR A 146 10.60 12.98 -19.14
N ALA A 147 9.40 12.70 -19.63
CA ALA A 147 9.07 12.79 -21.05
C ALA A 147 8.08 13.93 -21.29
N ASP A 148 8.37 14.78 -22.29
CA ASP A 148 7.58 15.97 -22.56
C ASP A 148 6.19 15.61 -23.10
N HIS A 149 5.17 16.26 -22.53
CA HIS A 149 3.77 16.07 -22.89
C HIS A 149 3.28 17.13 -23.87
N ARG A 150 3.99 17.36 -24.98
CA ARG A 150 3.64 18.32 -26.02
C ARG A 150 2.97 17.65 -27.23
N VAL A 151 1.96 18.28 -27.82
CA VAL A 151 1.39 17.94 -29.14
C VAL A 151 1.77 19.04 -30.12
N CYS A 152 2.48 18.67 -31.19
CA CYS A 152 2.79 19.58 -32.28
C CYS A 152 1.67 19.51 -33.32
N LEU A 153 0.88 20.58 -33.45
CA LEU A 153 -0.14 20.70 -34.50
C LEU A 153 0.44 21.29 -35.80
N SER A 154 1.53 22.07 -35.69
CA SER A 154 2.32 22.65 -36.79
C SER A 154 3.76 22.93 -36.35
N SER A 155 4.59 23.53 -37.22
CA SER A 155 5.95 23.98 -36.87
C SER A 155 6.01 25.17 -35.91
N THR A 156 4.86 25.75 -35.54
CA THR A 156 4.76 26.97 -34.72
C THR A 156 3.75 26.87 -33.58
N GLU A 157 2.96 25.80 -33.48
CA GLU A 157 1.95 25.62 -32.43
C GLU A 157 2.21 24.33 -31.64
N HIS A 158 2.63 24.52 -30.38
CA HIS A 158 2.82 23.47 -29.39
C HIS A 158 1.76 23.60 -28.29
N TYR A 159 0.98 22.54 -28.05
CA TYR A 159 0.02 22.50 -26.95
C TYR A 159 0.42 21.44 -25.92
N LEU A 160 0.20 21.74 -24.64
CA LEU A 160 0.33 20.75 -23.57
C LEU A 160 -0.80 19.72 -23.67
N SER A 161 -0.44 18.45 -23.90
CA SER A 161 -1.36 17.32 -23.82
C SER A 161 -1.77 16.98 -22.39
N ARG A 162 -0.91 17.31 -21.42
CA ARG A 162 -1.12 17.09 -19.98
C ARG A 162 -0.60 18.30 -19.22
N ALA A 163 -1.47 18.92 -18.43
CA ALA A 163 -1.15 20.07 -17.60
C ALA A 163 -2.16 20.15 -16.44
N LEU A 164 -1.74 20.71 -15.32
CA LEU A 164 -2.66 21.00 -14.22
C LEU A 164 -3.67 22.06 -14.64
N GLY A 165 -4.93 21.87 -14.26
CA GLY A 165 -6.02 22.82 -14.50
C GLY A 165 -6.58 22.82 -15.92
N ALA A 166 -5.99 22.06 -16.85
CA ALA A 166 -6.45 21.95 -18.24
C ALA A 166 -7.69 21.05 -18.39
N ASP A 167 -7.79 19.99 -17.59
CA ASP A 167 -8.92 19.04 -17.62
C ASP A 167 -9.30 18.61 -16.18
N HIS A 168 -10.51 18.09 -16.02
CA HIS A 168 -11.05 17.64 -14.74
C HIS A 168 -10.27 16.46 -14.14
N ARG A 169 -9.59 15.68 -14.98
CA ARG A 169 -8.68 14.59 -14.59
C ARG A 169 -7.29 14.91 -15.09
N ILE A 170 -6.30 14.54 -14.30
CA ILE A 170 -4.91 14.59 -14.68
C ILE A 170 -4.28 13.21 -14.53
N ASP A 171 -3.63 12.77 -15.59
CA ASP A 171 -2.71 11.64 -15.56
C ASP A 171 -1.32 12.19 -15.29
N VAL A 172 -0.73 11.74 -14.18
CA VAL A 172 0.59 12.18 -13.72
C VAL A 172 1.52 10.99 -13.88
N ASP A 173 2.61 11.18 -14.60
CA ASP A 173 3.64 10.17 -14.72
C ASP A 173 4.36 10.00 -13.39
N TYR A 174 4.66 8.75 -13.03
CA TYR A 174 5.34 8.40 -11.79
C TYR A 174 6.51 7.47 -12.08
N GLN A 175 7.68 7.82 -11.56
CA GLN A 175 8.87 7.00 -11.59
C GLN A 175 9.52 6.95 -10.21
N GLN A 176 10.13 5.82 -9.88
CA GLN A 176 10.92 5.63 -8.66
C GLN A 176 12.29 5.06 -9.00
N LEU A 177 13.33 5.62 -8.39
CA LEU A 177 14.71 5.19 -8.59
C LEU A 177 15.51 5.17 -7.28
N GLU A 178 16.60 4.41 -7.25
CA GLU A 178 17.52 4.35 -6.10
C GLU A 178 18.45 5.55 -6.11
N LEU A 179 18.65 6.13 -4.93
CA LEU A 179 19.58 7.23 -4.73
C LEU A 179 21.00 6.74 -4.48
N CYS A 180 21.96 7.52 -4.96
CA CYS A 180 23.36 7.41 -4.60
C CYS A 180 23.82 8.73 -3.96
N GLU A 181 24.79 8.64 -3.05
CA GLU A 181 25.51 9.84 -2.61
C GLU A 181 26.18 10.50 -3.82
N ASP A 182 26.26 11.83 -3.82
CA ASP A 182 26.73 12.68 -4.92
C ASP A 182 25.86 12.70 -6.19
N ASP A 183 24.65 12.14 -6.16
CA ASP A 183 23.66 12.35 -7.21
C ASP A 183 23.30 13.84 -7.34
N PHE A 184 23.25 14.34 -8.58
CA PHE A 184 22.65 15.62 -8.90
C PHE A 184 21.32 15.43 -9.63
N PHE A 185 20.28 16.11 -9.16
CA PHE A 185 19.01 16.24 -9.87
C PHE A 185 18.84 17.69 -10.34
N ILE A 186 18.52 17.85 -11.62
CA ILE A 186 18.32 19.17 -12.23
C ILE A 186 16.89 19.26 -12.74
N LEU A 187 16.11 20.20 -12.20
CA LEU A 187 14.75 20.51 -12.65
C LEU A 187 14.79 21.84 -13.41
N MET A 188 14.19 21.90 -14.60
CA MET A 188 14.28 23.09 -15.47
C MET A 188 13.05 23.29 -16.34
N THR A 189 12.71 24.56 -16.61
CA THR A 189 11.72 24.99 -17.62
C THR A 189 12.36 25.12 -19.01
N ASP A 190 11.53 25.22 -20.05
CA ASP A 190 11.97 25.25 -21.45
C ASP A 190 12.81 26.47 -21.80
N GLY A 191 12.54 27.60 -21.18
CA GLY A 191 13.37 28.80 -21.25
C GLY A 191 14.83 28.57 -20.85
N VAL A 192 15.15 27.49 -20.11
CA VAL A 192 16.54 27.06 -19.83
C VAL A 192 16.97 25.90 -20.73
N TYR A 193 16.21 24.80 -20.77
CA TYR A 193 16.69 23.55 -21.35
C TYR A 193 16.77 23.54 -22.88
N GLU A 194 16.04 24.44 -23.55
CA GLU A 194 16.13 24.57 -25.01
C GLU A 194 17.40 25.32 -25.44
N PHE A 195 18.02 26.08 -24.54
CA PHE A 195 19.15 26.97 -24.84
C PHE A 195 20.48 26.49 -24.25
N ILE A 196 20.45 25.54 -23.30
CA ILE A 196 21.63 25.04 -22.59
C ILE A 196 21.73 23.53 -22.71
N ASP A 197 22.92 23.07 -23.12
CA ASP A 197 23.24 21.65 -23.21
C ASP A 197 23.56 21.08 -21.82
N MET A 198 23.06 19.87 -21.54
CA MET A 198 23.28 19.19 -20.27
C MET A 198 24.75 18.88 -19.98
N GLN A 199 25.57 18.66 -21.00
CA GLN A 199 27.01 18.45 -20.87
C GLN A 199 27.69 19.70 -20.28
N LEU A 200 27.29 20.88 -20.72
CA LEU A 200 27.80 22.15 -20.19
C LEU A 200 27.39 22.34 -18.72
N ILE A 201 26.15 22.00 -18.37
CA ILE A 201 25.68 22.04 -16.97
C ILE A 201 26.51 21.09 -16.11
N SER A 202 26.78 19.87 -16.59
CA SER A 202 27.63 18.90 -15.90
C SER A 202 29.05 19.44 -15.66
N GLU A 203 29.64 20.14 -16.64
CA GLU A 203 30.96 20.78 -16.49
C GLU A 203 30.94 21.91 -15.45
N MET A 204 29.90 22.75 -15.44
CA MET A 204 29.77 23.83 -14.46
C MET A 204 29.64 23.31 -13.03
N LEU A 205 28.93 22.19 -12.83
CA LEU A 205 28.78 21.55 -11.52
C LEU A 205 30.09 21.00 -10.94
N GLN A 206 31.09 20.72 -11.78
CA GLN A 206 32.41 20.26 -11.34
C GLN A 206 33.28 21.39 -10.74
N GLN A 207 32.90 22.66 -10.92
CA GLN A 207 33.74 23.81 -10.55
C GLN A 207 33.77 24.13 -9.03
N GLN A 208 33.17 23.28 -8.18
CA GLN A 208 33.12 23.42 -6.72
C GLN A 208 32.68 24.82 -6.22
N GLN A 209 31.72 25.43 -6.91
CA GLN A 209 31.11 26.70 -6.51
C GLN A 209 29.77 26.47 -5.79
N HIS A 210 29.24 27.51 -5.14
CA HIS A 210 27.91 27.47 -4.55
C HIS A 210 26.84 27.22 -5.62
N LEU A 211 25.92 26.29 -5.37
CA LEU A 211 24.97 25.85 -6.40
C LEU A 211 24.06 26.99 -6.89
N ASP A 212 23.70 27.97 -6.05
CA ASP A 212 22.94 29.15 -6.49
C ASP A 212 23.69 30.01 -7.52
N ILE A 213 25.03 30.11 -7.39
CA ILE A 213 25.86 30.87 -8.33
C ILE A 213 25.88 30.16 -9.68
N ILE A 214 25.97 28.82 -9.66
CA ILE A 214 25.92 27.99 -10.86
C ILE A 214 24.53 28.11 -11.52
N ALA A 215 23.45 27.97 -10.75
CA ALA A 215 22.07 28.11 -11.23
C ALA A 215 21.85 29.47 -11.91
N LYS A 216 22.28 30.56 -11.28
CA LYS A 216 22.22 31.90 -11.85
C LYS A 216 23.04 32.03 -13.14
N SER A 217 24.26 31.49 -13.15
CA SER A 217 25.14 31.55 -14.33
C SER A 217 24.56 30.79 -15.53
N ILE A 218 23.89 29.66 -15.29
CA ILE A 218 23.19 28.88 -16.33
C ILE A 218 22.05 29.71 -16.93
N VAL A 219 21.22 30.33 -16.09
CA VAL A 219 20.09 31.16 -16.54
C VAL A 219 20.58 32.40 -17.30
N GLU A 220 21.61 33.08 -16.81
CA GLU A 220 22.22 34.22 -17.52
C GLU A 220 22.80 33.81 -18.88
N LEU A 221 23.37 32.61 -18.98
CA LEU A 221 23.87 32.07 -20.24
C LEU A 221 22.74 31.73 -21.21
N ALA A 222 21.64 31.15 -20.72
CA ALA A 222 20.44 30.85 -21.53
C ALA A 222 19.85 32.14 -22.11
N LEU A 223 19.74 33.19 -21.29
CA LEU A 223 19.29 34.52 -21.72
C LEU A 223 20.24 35.11 -22.78
N LYS A 224 21.57 35.00 -22.59
CA LYS A 224 22.55 35.45 -23.60
C LYS A 224 22.49 34.68 -24.91
N ARG A 225 22.03 33.42 -24.87
CA ARG A 225 21.81 32.57 -26.05
C ARG A 225 20.47 32.82 -26.75
N GLY A 226 19.69 33.79 -26.27
CA GLY A 226 18.47 34.24 -26.93
C GLY A 226 17.18 33.62 -26.40
N SER A 227 17.17 33.09 -25.17
CA SER A 227 15.93 32.67 -24.53
C SER A 227 14.93 33.82 -24.41
N ASP A 228 13.72 33.58 -24.87
CA ASP A 228 12.61 34.53 -24.91
C ASP A 228 11.48 34.19 -23.92
N ASP A 229 11.65 33.13 -23.12
CA ASP A 229 10.71 32.68 -22.10
C ASP A 229 11.15 33.07 -20.66
N ASN A 230 10.36 32.66 -19.67
CA ASN A 230 10.74 32.61 -18.27
C ASN A 230 11.76 31.48 -18.06
N LEU A 231 12.72 31.73 -17.17
CA LEU A 231 13.86 30.84 -17.00
C LEU A 231 13.96 30.41 -15.55
N THR A 232 13.72 29.13 -15.29
CA THR A 232 13.83 28.57 -13.95
C THR A 232 14.61 27.27 -13.92
N ILE A 233 15.53 27.18 -12.96
CA ILE A 233 16.33 25.98 -12.69
C ILE A 233 16.44 25.72 -11.19
N GLN A 234 16.32 24.46 -10.80
CA GLN A 234 16.73 23.95 -9.49
C GLN A 234 17.78 22.85 -9.65
N ILE A 235 18.78 22.87 -8.78
CA ILE A 235 19.91 21.94 -8.71
C ILE A 235 19.89 21.34 -7.31
N ILE A 236 19.69 20.03 -7.21
CA ILE A 236 19.66 19.30 -5.94
C ILE A 236 20.82 18.31 -5.93
N LYS A 237 21.76 18.48 -5.00
CA LYS A 237 22.83 17.51 -4.74
C LYS A 237 22.48 16.66 -3.53
N VAL A 238 22.52 15.33 -3.67
CA VAL A 238 22.44 14.40 -2.54
C VAL A 238 23.80 14.36 -1.85
N GLU A 239 23.90 14.96 -0.66
CA GLU A 239 25.15 15.00 0.11
C GLU A 239 25.35 13.72 0.91
N GLN A 240 24.28 13.20 1.50
CA GLN A 240 24.37 12.11 2.46
C GLN A 240 23.08 11.30 2.44
N LEU A 241 23.20 9.97 2.37
CA LEU A 241 22.07 9.06 2.54
C LEU A 241 21.91 8.65 4.01
N PRO A 242 20.67 8.38 4.47
CA PRO A 242 20.47 7.78 5.78
C PRO A 242 21.05 6.35 5.80
N ASP A 243 21.48 5.90 6.98
CA ASP A 243 21.87 4.49 7.16
C ASP A 243 20.66 3.58 6.84
N GLU A 244 20.89 2.37 6.30
CA GLU A 244 19.86 1.35 6.09
C GLU A 244 19.33 0.86 7.45
N GLU A 245 18.56 1.68 8.13
CA GLU A 245 17.94 1.30 9.40
C GLU A 245 16.42 1.33 9.27
N SER A 246 15.87 0.17 9.64
CA SER A 246 14.47 -0.12 9.86
C SER A 246 13.82 0.92 10.77
N PHE A 247 12.48 0.96 10.77
CA PHE A 247 11.65 1.95 11.42
C PHE A 247 11.95 2.09 12.94
N HIS A 248 13.01 2.82 13.29
CA HIS A 248 13.37 3.09 14.66
C HIS A 248 12.60 4.32 15.13
N ILE A 249 11.42 4.11 15.73
CA ILE A 249 10.88 5.11 16.65
C ILE A 249 11.79 5.09 17.87
N LYS A 250 12.87 5.90 17.83
CA LYS A 250 13.74 6.12 18.98
C LYS A 250 12.90 6.70 20.10
N SER A 251 12.58 5.86 21.07
CA SER A 251 12.02 6.28 22.34
C SER A 251 12.93 5.74 23.43
N HIS A 252 13.47 6.63 24.29
CA HIS A 252 14.26 6.32 25.49
C HIS A 252 13.38 5.66 26.57
N VAL A 253 12.53 4.73 26.16
CA VAL A 253 11.42 4.22 26.93
C VAL A 253 11.87 2.91 27.55
N LEU A 254 11.66 2.78 28.85
CA LEU A 254 12.04 1.60 29.61
C LEU A 254 11.12 0.43 29.24
N PHE A 255 11.61 -0.78 29.39
CA PHE A 255 10.74 -1.95 29.33
C PHE A 255 10.16 -2.24 30.71
N PRO A 256 8.86 -2.55 30.80
CA PRO A 256 8.28 -2.96 32.06
C PRO A 256 8.84 -4.33 32.48
N GLN A 257 9.06 -4.50 33.78
CA GLN A 257 9.19 -5.85 34.35
C GLN A 257 7.84 -6.58 34.28
N GLN A 258 7.85 -7.88 34.56
CA GLN A 258 6.62 -8.67 34.59
C GLN A 258 5.67 -8.11 35.65
N LEU A 259 4.44 -7.77 35.22
CA LEU A 259 3.43 -7.17 36.06
C LEU A 259 2.59 -8.25 36.76
N SER A 260 2.19 -7.98 38.00
CA SER A 260 1.40 -8.87 38.87
C SER A 260 0.05 -8.25 39.23
N HIS A 261 -0.88 -9.10 39.70
CA HIS A 261 -2.18 -8.63 40.20
C HIS A 261 -2.00 -7.57 41.30
N GLY A 262 -2.66 -6.44 41.14
CA GLY A 262 -2.67 -5.32 42.08
C GLY A 262 -1.64 -4.22 41.78
N ASP A 263 -0.68 -4.47 40.90
CA ASP A 263 0.36 -3.51 40.53
C ASP A 263 -0.24 -2.25 39.92
N LEU A 264 0.36 -1.10 40.24
CA LEU A 264 0.05 0.18 39.61
C LEU A 264 1.08 0.46 38.51
N PHE A 265 0.63 0.48 37.27
CA PHE A 265 1.45 0.65 36.08
C PHE A 265 0.89 1.77 35.18
N GLU A 266 1.62 2.88 35.03
CA GLU A 266 1.26 3.98 34.11
C GLU A 266 -0.16 4.53 34.32
N GLY A 267 -0.63 4.56 35.57
CA GLY A 267 -1.99 4.99 35.93
C GLY A 267 -3.07 3.92 35.80
N TYR A 268 -2.69 2.69 35.47
CA TYR A 268 -3.57 1.53 35.39
C TYR A 268 -3.29 0.55 36.52
N ARG A 269 -4.33 -0.03 37.09
CA ARG A 269 -4.20 -1.11 38.07
C ARG A 269 -4.42 -2.46 37.42
N ILE A 270 -3.46 -3.36 37.59
CA ILE A 270 -3.49 -4.69 36.98
C ILE A 270 -4.46 -5.60 37.73
N ASP A 271 -5.46 -6.12 37.03
CA ASP A 271 -6.47 -7.02 37.59
C ASP A 271 -6.05 -8.48 37.45
N LYS A 272 -5.53 -8.89 36.30
CA LYS A 272 -5.03 -10.27 36.08
C LYS A 272 -4.24 -10.40 34.79
N ILE A 273 -3.46 -11.46 34.70
CA ILE A 273 -2.80 -11.89 33.46
C ILE A 273 -3.84 -12.62 32.59
N LEU A 274 -4.06 -12.13 31.36
CA LEU A 274 -4.95 -12.76 30.38
C LEU A 274 -4.23 -13.81 29.55
N HIS A 275 -2.99 -13.51 29.14
CA HIS A 275 -2.17 -14.40 28.33
C HIS A 275 -0.69 -14.03 28.48
N GLN A 276 0.18 -15.02 28.42
CA GLN A 276 1.63 -14.83 28.43
C GLN A 276 2.26 -15.82 27.45
N ASN A 277 3.07 -15.29 26.54
CA ASN A 277 3.85 -16.09 25.59
C ASN A 277 5.25 -15.49 25.41
N HIS A 278 6.11 -16.20 24.67
CA HIS A 278 7.50 -15.78 24.44
C HIS A 278 7.66 -14.39 23.80
N ARG A 279 6.63 -13.85 23.12
CA ARG A 279 6.70 -12.53 22.46
C ARG A 279 6.11 -11.41 23.30
N SER A 280 5.02 -11.69 24.02
CA SER A 280 4.23 -10.65 24.68
C SER A 280 3.45 -11.17 25.89
N SER A 281 3.17 -10.26 26.81
CA SER A 281 2.28 -10.47 27.95
C SER A 281 1.06 -9.55 27.84
N LEU A 282 -0.13 -10.12 28.08
CA LEU A 282 -1.42 -9.43 28.06
C LEU A 282 -2.01 -9.42 29.46
N TYR A 283 -2.41 -8.24 29.92
CA TYR A 283 -2.98 -8.00 31.24
C TYR A 283 -4.34 -7.34 31.11
N LEU A 284 -5.32 -7.82 31.87
CA LEU A 284 -6.54 -7.06 32.15
C LEU A 284 -6.19 -6.04 33.22
N ALA A 285 -6.59 -4.79 33.01
CA ALA A 285 -6.39 -3.71 33.95
C ALA A 285 -7.62 -2.79 33.96
N HIS A 286 -7.71 -1.92 34.96
CA HIS A 286 -8.60 -0.78 34.95
C HIS A 286 -7.83 0.53 35.10
N ASP A 287 -8.35 1.57 34.46
CA ASP A 287 -7.86 2.94 34.56
C ASP A 287 -8.26 3.54 35.90
N GLU A 288 -7.30 3.95 36.73
CA GLU A 288 -7.59 4.48 38.07
C GLU A 288 -8.47 5.74 38.01
N ALA A 289 -8.36 6.53 36.93
CA ALA A 289 -9.10 7.78 36.79
C ALA A 289 -10.53 7.56 36.29
N THR A 290 -10.75 6.61 35.38
CA THR A 290 -12.07 6.40 34.75
C THR A 290 -12.80 5.15 35.21
N GLN A 291 -12.10 4.25 35.91
CA GLN A 291 -12.55 2.92 36.33
C GLN A 291 -12.95 2.01 35.15
N ASN A 292 -12.62 2.38 33.91
CA ASN A 292 -12.89 1.56 32.74
C ASN A 292 -11.87 0.42 32.62
N GLN A 293 -12.33 -0.75 32.19
CA GLN A 293 -11.47 -1.89 31.90
C GLN A 293 -10.77 -1.74 30.54
N LEU A 294 -9.50 -2.15 30.50
CA LEU A 294 -8.64 -2.15 29.33
C LEU A 294 -7.71 -3.35 29.33
N VAL A 295 -7.08 -3.61 28.19
CA VAL A 295 -6.00 -4.59 28.06
C VAL A 295 -4.68 -3.86 27.88
N ILE A 296 -3.69 -4.23 28.67
CA ILE A 296 -2.30 -3.78 28.50
C ILE A 296 -1.51 -4.91 27.86
N LYS A 297 -0.83 -4.60 26.76
CA LYS A 297 0.12 -5.49 26.11
C LYS A 297 1.53 -4.95 26.33
N THR A 298 2.45 -5.82 26.74
CA THR A 298 3.88 -5.54 26.86
C THR A 298 4.67 -6.59 26.10
N LEU A 299 5.90 -6.27 25.69
CA LEU A 299 6.84 -7.30 25.23
C LEU A 299 7.17 -8.27 26.38
N SER A 300 7.38 -9.55 26.06
CA SER A 300 7.92 -10.50 27.02
C SER A 300 9.36 -10.11 27.37
N VAL A 301 9.79 -10.39 28.61
CA VAL A 301 11.16 -10.13 29.08
C VAL A 301 12.19 -10.83 28.18
N ASP A 302 11.83 -12.00 27.64
CA ASP A 302 12.72 -12.81 26.79
C ASP A 302 13.08 -12.17 25.44
N VAL A 303 12.32 -11.18 24.98
CA VAL A 303 12.48 -10.54 23.65
C VAL A 303 12.67 -9.03 23.74
N GLN A 304 12.95 -8.49 24.93
CA GLN A 304 13.20 -7.04 25.10
C GLN A 304 14.49 -6.59 24.42
N ASP A 305 15.46 -7.49 24.27
CA ASP A 305 16.74 -7.22 23.58
C ASP A 305 16.69 -7.55 22.08
N ASP A 306 15.56 -8.10 21.58
CA ASP A 306 15.36 -8.38 20.15
C ASP A 306 14.84 -7.12 19.43
N LEU A 307 15.73 -6.47 18.68
CA LEU A 307 15.44 -5.26 17.92
C LEU A 307 14.27 -5.46 16.94
N GLN A 308 14.14 -6.63 16.30
CA GLN A 308 13.07 -6.89 15.35
C GLN A 308 11.72 -7.00 16.08
N ALA A 309 11.69 -7.68 17.23
CA ALA A 309 10.49 -7.79 18.06
C ALA A 309 10.07 -6.41 18.58
N MET A 310 11.03 -5.56 18.97
CA MET A 310 10.78 -4.17 19.38
C MET A 310 10.17 -3.34 18.26
N GLU A 311 10.76 -3.37 17.06
CA GLU A 311 10.25 -2.63 15.90
C GLU A 311 8.84 -3.06 15.53
N GLN A 312 8.58 -4.37 15.52
CA GLN A 312 7.26 -4.92 15.24
C GLN A 312 6.22 -4.46 16.27
N PHE A 313 6.62 -4.42 17.55
CA PHE A 313 5.77 -3.94 18.63
C PHE A 313 5.47 -2.43 18.53
N GLN A 314 6.46 -1.62 18.16
CA GLN A 314 6.27 -0.19 17.93
C GLN A 314 5.40 0.07 16.70
N LEU A 315 5.60 -0.69 15.62
CA LEU A 315 4.77 -0.64 14.43
C LEU A 315 3.31 -0.99 14.75
N GLU A 316 3.08 -2.04 15.55
CA GLU A 316 1.75 -2.44 16.01
C GLU A 316 1.06 -1.32 16.81
N ASP A 317 1.76 -0.67 17.76
CA ASP A 317 1.23 0.49 18.50
C ASP A 317 0.88 1.64 17.55
N TRP A 318 1.78 1.94 16.61
CA TRP A 318 1.62 3.00 15.62
C TRP A 318 0.43 2.76 14.67
N VAL A 319 0.24 1.51 14.24
CA VAL A 319 -0.89 1.06 13.40
C VAL A 319 -2.19 1.21 14.19
N SER A 320 -2.24 0.66 15.40
CA SER A 320 -3.47 0.63 16.19
C SER A 320 -4.05 2.01 16.50
N LYS A 321 -3.19 3.02 16.73
CA LYS A 321 -3.61 4.41 16.97
C LYS A 321 -4.28 5.07 15.76
N ARG A 322 -4.04 4.56 14.55
CA ARG A 322 -4.59 5.10 13.29
C ARG A 322 -5.82 4.33 12.81
N LEU A 323 -6.10 3.15 13.35
CA LEU A 323 -7.24 2.33 12.98
C LEU A 323 -8.48 2.69 13.82
N LYS A 324 -9.45 3.34 13.18
CA LYS A 324 -10.75 3.68 13.78
C LYS A 324 -11.88 3.00 12.99
N HIS A 325 -12.37 1.87 13.51
CA HIS A 325 -13.47 1.15 12.89
C HIS A 325 -14.16 0.22 13.91
N GLU A 326 -15.48 0.06 13.81
CA GLU A 326 -16.25 -0.74 14.77
C GLU A 326 -15.85 -2.24 14.82
N ASN A 327 -15.34 -2.76 13.70
CA ASN A 327 -14.87 -4.14 13.54
C ASN A 327 -13.35 -4.31 13.73
N LEU A 328 -12.65 -3.29 14.22
CA LEU A 328 -11.21 -3.34 14.53
C LEU A 328 -11.00 -3.11 16.03
N LEU A 329 -10.01 -3.79 16.63
CA LEU A 329 -9.55 -3.51 17.98
C LEU A 329 -9.14 -2.04 18.12
N GLN A 330 -9.73 -1.33 19.07
CA GLN A 330 -9.46 0.07 19.32
C GLN A 330 -8.37 0.24 20.38
N CYS A 331 -7.43 1.14 20.09
CA CYS A 331 -6.46 1.60 21.06
C CYS A 331 -7.18 2.37 22.18
N TYR A 332 -6.88 2.03 23.44
CA TYR A 332 -7.33 2.78 24.60
C TYR A 332 -6.36 3.95 24.83
N PRO A 333 -6.81 5.21 24.77
CA PRO A 333 -5.92 6.36 24.82
C PRO A 333 -5.25 6.49 26.20
N HIS A 334 -3.93 6.62 26.20
CA HIS A 334 -3.15 6.93 27.40
C HIS A 334 -2.99 8.45 27.54
N LYS A 335 -3.16 8.97 28.76
CA LYS A 335 -3.02 10.40 29.07
C LYS A 335 -1.65 10.64 29.72
N GLY A 336 -0.85 11.52 29.13
CA GLY A 336 0.47 11.89 29.64
C GLY A 336 1.63 11.25 28.87
N SER A 337 2.85 11.44 29.38
CA SER A 337 4.06 10.83 28.84
C SER A 337 4.24 9.41 29.36
N LYS A 338 4.48 8.47 28.44
CA LYS A 338 4.81 7.08 28.80
C LYS A 338 6.25 6.99 29.28
N LYS A 339 6.48 6.33 30.42
CA LYS A 339 7.82 5.92 30.89
C LYS A 339 8.22 4.56 30.34
N PHE A 340 7.23 3.68 30.15
CA PHE A 340 7.42 2.31 29.70
C PHE A 340 6.82 2.03 28.31
N LEU A 341 7.36 1.04 27.60
CA LEU A 341 6.89 0.64 26.28
C LEU A 341 5.77 -0.37 26.47
N PHE A 342 4.54 0.08 26.21
CA PHE A 342 3.34 -0.74 26.27
C PHE A 342 2.28 -0.24 25.28
N GLN A 343 1.39 -1.14 24.92
CA GLN A 343 0.17 -0.84 24.16
C GLN A 343 -1.04 -0.99 25.07
N SER A 344 -2.05 -0.17 24.86
CA SER A 344 -3.30 -0.20 25.61
C SER A 344 -4.46 -0.32 24.64
N TYR A 345 -5.37 -1.26 24.90
CA TYR A 345 -6.50 -1.59 24.05
C TYR A 345 -7.80 -1.61 24.86
N GLU A 346 -8.92 -1.39 24.20
CA GLU A 346 -10.22 -1.68 24.80
C GLU A 346 -10.30 -3.14 25.27
N TYR A 347 -10.97 -3.40 26.40
CA TYR A 347 -11.24 -4.76 26.82
C TYR A 347 -12.45 -5.32 26.04
N LEU A 348 -12.23 -6.47 25.38
CA LEU A 348 -13.26 -7.16 24.61
C LEU A 348 -13.87 -8.31 25.42
N GLN A 349 -15.13 -8.13 25.83
CA GLN A 349 -15.92 -9.19 26.47
C GLN A 349 -16.45 -10.16 25.43
N GLY A 350 -15.73 -11.27 25.24
CA GLY A 350 -16.08 -12.31 24.28
C GLY A 350 -15.03 -13.39 24.20
N GLU A 351 -15.07 -14.19 23.14
CA GLU A 351 -14.05 -15.21 22.87
C GLU A 351 -13.57 -15.15 21.42
N SER A 352 -12.36 -15.67 21.16
CA SER A 352 -11.88 -15.80 19.79
C SER A 352 -12.72 -16.83 19.04
N LEU A 353 -12.88 -16.63 17.74
CA LEU A 353 -13.57 -17.55 16.85
C LEU A 353 -12.92 -18.93 16.91
N ASN A 354 -11.59 -19.01 17.04
CA ASN A 354 -10.91 -20.30 17.27
C ASN A 354 -11.38 -21.01 18.55
N ARG A 355 -11.51 -20.30 19.68
CA ARG A 355 -11.99 -20.88 20.94
C ARG A 355 -13.45 -21.32 20.83
N TRP A 356 -14.28 -20.48 20.21
CA TRP A 356 -15.68 -20.80 19.93
C TRP A 356 -15.80 -22.07 19.08
N LEU A 357 -14.96 -22.20 18.05
CA LEU A 357 -14.89 -23.36 17.17
C LEU A 357 -14.47 -24.63 17.92
N HIS A 358 -13.51 -24.55 18.85
CA HIS A 358 -13.11 -25.68 19.68
C HIS A 358 -14.24 -26.13 20.63
N ARG A 359 -15.00 -25.18 21.17
CA ARG A 359 -16.14 -25.44 22.07
C ARG A 359 -17.31 -26.15 21.36
N HIS A 360 -17.69 -25.67 20.17
CA HIS A 360 -18.88 -26.16 19.48
C HIS A 360 -18.66 -27.43 18.64
N LYS A 361 -17.40 -27.78 18.32
CA LYS A 361 -16.96 -28.97 17.53
C LYS A 361 -17.61 -29.14 16.13
N THR A 362 -18.63 -28.38 15.78
CA THR A 362 -19.34 -28.44 14.50
C THR A 362 -18.87 -27.34 13.56
N ALA A 363 -18.91 -27.62 12.25
CA ALA A 363 -18.69 -26.59 11.25
C ALA A 363 -19.87 -25.60 11.22
N LEU A 364 -19.61 -24.36 10.79
CA LEU A 364 -20.67 -23.35 10.68
C LEU A 364 -21.59 -23.67 9.49
N THR A 365 -22.85 -23.26 9.60
CA THR A 365 -23.71 -23.11 8.43
C THR A 365 -23.33 -21.85 7.65
N LEU A 366 -23.70 -21.79 6.36
CA LEU A 366 -23.48 -20.58 5.56
C LEU A 366 -24.16 -19.35 6.21
N GLN A 367 -25.35 -19.53 6.80
CA GLN A 367 -26.08 -18.47 7.49
C GLN A 367 -25.34 -17.92 8.71
N GLN A 368 -24.64 -18.78 9.47
CA GLN A 368 -23.81 -18.36 10.61
C GLN A 368 -22.49 -17.71 10.16
N LEU A 369 -21.92 -18.19 9.05
CA LEU A 369 -20.66 -17.69 8.52
C LEU A 369 -20.79 -16.24 8.01
N LEU A 370 -21.82 -15.95 7.21
CA LEU A 370 -21.93 -14.70 6.47
C LEU A 370 -21.82 -13.43 7.34
N PRO A 371 -22.50 -13.32 8.50
CA PRO A 371 -22.37 -12.15 9.38
C PRO A 371 -20.96 -11.95 9.94
N ILE A 372 -20.19 -13.03 10.13
CA ILE A 372 -18.81 -12.97 10.64
C ILE A 372 -17.88 -12.44 9.54
N ILE A 373 -17.91 -13.09 8.38
CA ILE A 373 -16.98 -12.79 7.28
C ILE A 373 -17.26 -11.40 6.69
N GLU A 374 -18.51 -10.94 6.69
CA GLU A 374 -18.84 -9.57 6.29
C GLU A 374 -18.20 -8.53 7.21
N GLN A 375 -18.25 -8.72 8.53
CA GLN A 375 -17.63 -7.81 9.48
C GLN A 375 -16.10 -7.83 9.38
N VAL A 376 -15.49 -9.01 9.20
CA VAL A 376 -14.05 -9.12 8.94
C VAL A 376 -13.67 -8.42 7.62
N ALA A 377 -14.46 -8.57 6.56
CA ALA A 377 -14.22 -7.89 5.28
C ALA A 377 -14.34 -6.36 5.41
N LYS A 378 -15.27 -5.85 6.24
CA LYS A 378 -15.36 -4.41 6.56
C LYS A 378 -14.11 -3.92 7.29
N ALA A 379 -13.62 -4.69 8.27
CA ALA A 379 -12.38 -4.41 9.00
C ALA A 379 -11.16 -4.35 8.04
N LEU A 380 -11.00 -5.35 7.18
CA LEU A 380 -9.93 -5.39 6.18
C LEU A 380 -10.02 -4.22 5.20
N ASN A 381 -11.20 -3.92 4.67
CA ASN A 381 -11.39 -2.76 3.80
C ASN A 381 -11.03 -1.43 4.51
N ALA A 382 -11.27 -1.32 5.82
CA ALA A 382 -10.87 -0.15 6.59
C ALA A 382 -9.35 -0.01 6.68
N MET A 383 -8.62 -1.11 6.86
CA MET A 383 -7.15 -1.14 6.80
C MET A 383 -6.63 -0.85 5.39
N HIS A 384 -7.23 -1.45 4.36
CA HIS A 384 -6.82 -1.28 2.95
C HIS A 384 -6.96 0.16 2.48
N ARG A 385 -7.98 0.91 2.95
CA ARG A 385 -8.12 2.35 2.69
C ARG A 385 -6.97 3.20 3.22
N LEU A 386 -6.23 2.69 4.19
CA LEU A 386 -5.04 3.31 4.78
C LEU A 386 -3.74 2.68 4.25
N GLU A 387 -3.81 1.87 3.18
CA GLU A 387 -2.68 1.13 2.60
C GLU A 387 -1.99 0.17 3.59
N MET A 388 -2.76 -0.36 4.54
CA MET A 388 -2.32 -1.36 5.50
C MET A 388 -2.88 -2.74 5.13
N LEU A 389 -2.03 -3.77 5.11
CA LEU A 389 -2.43 -5.17 4.95
C LEU A 389 -2.37 -5.86 6.31
N HIS A 390 -3.38 -6.64 6.67
CA HIS A 390 -3.40 -7.34 7.95
C HIS A 390 -2.40 -8.51 8.00
N GLN A 391 -2.29 -9.26 6.91
CA GLN A 391 -1.40 -10.42 6.69
C GLN A 391 -1.66 -11.66 7.56
N ASP A 392 -2.27 -11.53 8.73
CA ASP A 392 -2.57 -12.64 9.65
C ASP A 392 -4.08 -12.83 9.92
N VAL A 393 -4.87 -12.96 8.84
CA VAL A 393 -6.32 -13.19 8.94
C VAL A 393 -6.60 -14.67 9.20
N ARG A 394 -7.04 -15.00 10.42
CA ARG A 394 -7.31 -16.36 10.88
C ARG A 394 -8.26 -16.40 12.08
N PRO A 395 -8.86 -17.56 12.43
CA PRO A 395 -9.85 -17.65 13.50
C PRO A 395 -9.38 -17.16 14.89
N GLU A 396 -8.08 -17.23 15.17
CA GLU A 396 -7.48 -16.78 16.44
C GLU A 396 -7.54 -15.25 16.59
N ASN A 397 -7.47 -14.54 15.47
CA ASN A 397 -7.43 -13.08 15.41
C ASN A 397 -8.82 -12.46 15.18
N VAL A 398 -9.88 -13.26 15.25
CA VAL A 398 -11.26 -12.80 15.12
C VAL A 398 -11.98 -12.99 16.46
N MET A 399 -12.36 -11.91 17.12
CA MET A 399 -13.12 -11.93 18.36
C MET A 399 -14.62 -11.90 18.08
N LEU A 400 -15.35 -12.86 18.63
CA LEU A 400 -16.80 -12.86 18.72
C LEU A 400 -17.19 -12.23 20.05
N LEU A 401 -17.91 -11.13 19.98
CA LEU A 401 -18.47 -10.46 21.15
C LEU A 401 -19.93 -10.91 21.30
N GLU A 402 -20.38 -11.07 22.54
CA GLU A 402 -21.77 -11.36 22.87
C GLU A 402 -22.47 -10.10 23.46
N PRO A 403 -22.74 -9.04 22.67
CA PRO A 403 -23.73 -8.04 23.06
C PRO A 403 -25.11 -8.71 23.20
N ALA A 404 -25.95 -8.16 24.09
CA ALA A 404 -27.27 -8.71 24.43
C ALA A 404 -28.17 -9.06 23.23
N ASP A 405 -28.02 -8.39 22.07
CA ASP A 405 -28.97 -8.48 20.96
C ASP A 405 -28.37 -8.74 19.56
N THR A 406 -27.05 -8.64 19.36
CA THR A 406 -26.44 -8.75 18.01
C THR A 406 -25.02 -9.32 18.02
N LEU A 407 -24.69 -10.17 17.05
CA LEU A 407 -23.33 -10.68 16.86
C LEU A 407 -22.40 -9.56 16.39
N LYS A 408 -21.44 -9.18 17.24
CA LYS A 408 -20.41 -8.20 16.89
C LYS A 408 -19.05 -8.89 16.76
N VAL A 409 -18.35 -8.59 15.68
CA VAL A 409 -17.04 -9.16 15.37
C VAL A 409 -15.98 -8.07 15.36
N LYS A 410 -14.86 -8.35 16.00
CA LYS A 410 -13.66 -7.50 15.92
C LYS A 410 -12.45 -8.30 15.46
N LEU A 411 -11.76 -7.78 14.47
CA LEU A 411 -10.45 -8.26 14.06
C LEU A 411 -9.39 -7.65 14.99
N ILE A 412 -8.51 -8.50 15.52
CA ILE A 412 -7.48 -8.17 16.50
C ILE A 412 -6.09 -8.55 15.97
N ASP A 413 -5.06 -8.20 16.73
CA ASP A 413 -3.64 -8.50 16.47
C ASP A 413 -3.08 -7.85 15.19
N TYR A 414 -2.44 -6.70 15.37
CA TYR A 414 -1.80 -5.98 14.26
C TYR A 414 -0.31 -6.28 14.15
N GLY A 415 0.23 -7.25 14.91
CA GLY A 415 1.65 -7.55 14.95
C GLY A 415 2.23 -7.86 13.57
N SER A 416 1.46 -8.50 12.68
CA SER A 416 1.90 -8.84 11.31
C SER A 416 1.52 -7.78 10.26
N THR A 417 1.01 -6.61 10.67
CA THR A 417 0.50 -5.60 9.72
C THR A 417 1.64 -5.00 8.91
N ALA A 418 1.46 -4.98 7.60
CA ALA A 418 2.36 -4.31 6.68
C ALA A 418 1.75 -2.98 6.21
N VAL A 419 2.49 -1.88 6.37
CA VAL A 419 2.07 -0.54 5.95
C VAL A 419 2.86 -0.15 4.72
N ARG A 420 2.21 0.08 3.58
CA ARG A 420 2.92 0.27 2.30
C ARG A 420 3.91 1.43 2.29
N GLY A 421 3.63 2.52 3.01
CA GLY A 421 4.57 3.65 3.18
C GLY A 421 5.80 3.37 4.06
N LEU A 422 5.82 2.23 4.76
CA LEU A 422 6.90 1.77 5.66
C LEU A 422 7.57 0.47 5.17
N VAL A 423 6.86 -0.35 4.39
CA VAL A 423 7.29 -1.67 3.87
C VAL A 423 8.30 -1.56 2.70
N GLU A 424 8.77 -0.36 2.38
CA GLU A 424 10.02 -0.20 1.63
C GLU A 424 11.22 -0.82 2.40
N LEU A 425 11.02 -1.21 3.67
CA LEU A 425 11.99 -1.82 4.57
C LEU A 425 11.68 -3.32 4.80
N ASN A 426 12.50 -4.20 4.19
CA ASN A 426 12.77 -5.60 4.59
C ASN A 426 11.62 -6.65 4.66
N PRO A 427 11.44 -7.49 3.61
CA PRO A 427 10.61 -8.69 3.67
C PRO A 427 11.41 -9.91 4.12
N LYS A 428 11.50 -10.19 5.44
CA LYS A 428 12.01 -11.48 5.94
C LYS A 428 11.02 -12.11 6.92
N HIS A 429 10.34 -13.18 6.50
CA HIS A 429 9.34 -13.94 7.27
C HIS A 429 9.84 -15.34 7.67
N ALA A 430 11.08 -15.49 8.13
CA ALA A 430 11.69 -16.80 8.32
C ALA A 430 11.11 -17.62 9.51
N ASP A 431 10.55 -17.00 10.54
CA ASP A 431 10.18 -17.67 11.80
C ASP A 431 8.67 -17.63 12.14
N VAL A 432 7.80 -17.86 11.15
CA VAL A 432 6.35 -17.87 11.37
C VAL A 432 5.85 -19.31 11.65
N PRO A 433 5.09 -19.56 12.74
CA PRO A 433 4.58 -20.89 13.07
C PRO A 433 3.72 -21.52 11.96
N LEU A 434 3.82 -22.85 11.80
CA LEU A 434 3.06 -23.62 10.78
C LEU A 434 1.54 -23.39 10.82
N GLY A 435 0.94 -23.21 12.01
CA GLY A 435 -0.49 -22.93 12.13
C GLY A 435 -0.91 -21.57 11.55
N THR A 436 -0.02 -20.58 11.59
CA THR A 436 -0.21 -19.28 10.93
C THR A 436 -0.03 -19.41 9.42
N LEU A 437 0.97 -20.18 8.99
CA LEU A 437 1.26 -20.43 7.57
C LEU A 437 0.07 -21.07 6.83
N ALA A 438 -0.81 -21.81 7.53
CA ALA A 438 -1.96 -22.48 6.93
C ALA A 438 -3.00 -21.52 6.31
N PHE A 439 -3.10 -20.29 6.80
CA PHE A 439 -4.04 -19.28 6.30
C PHE A 439 -3.41 -18.27 5.35
N MET A 440 -2.07 -18.26 5.22
CA MET A 440 -1.35 -17.29 4.40
C MET A 440 -1.50 -17.53 2.90
N ALA A 441 -1.44 -16.43 2.16
CA ALA A 441 -1.46 -16.45 0.71
C ALA A 441 -0.15 -17.02 0.11
N PRO A 442 -0.22 -17.73 -1.04
CA PRO A 442 0.93 -18.37 -1.68
C PRO A 442 2.10 -17.42 -1.98
N GLU A 443 1.81 -16.16 -2.31
CA GLU A 443 2.80 -15.14 -2.63
C GLU A 443 3.81 -14.88 -1.50
N TYR A 444 3.41 -15.07 -0.23
CA TYR A 444 4.30 -14.93 0.92
C TYR A 444 5.42 -15.98 0.91
N PHE A 445 5.15 -17.19 0.44
CA PHE A 445 6.14 -18.28 0.51
C PHE A 445 7.18 -18.24 -0.61
N ILE A 446 6.88 -17.54 -1.70
CA ILE A 446 7.76 -17.37 -2.87
C ILE A 446 8.37 -15.96 -2.97
N GLY A 447 8.23 -15.14 -1.92
CA GLY A 447 8.82 -13.81 -1.85
C GLY A 447 8.23 -12.78 -2.82
N ARG A 448 7.00 -12.99 -3.30
CA ARG A 448 6.29 -11.98 -4.10
C ARG A 448 5.65 -10.93 -3.18
N SER A 449 5.55 -9.70 -3.66
CA SER A 449 4.98 -8.61 -2.88
C SER A 449 3.51 -8.87 -2.51
N PRO A 450 3.13 -8.81 -1.23
CA PRO A 450 1.75 -8.99 -0.81
C PRO A 450 0.86 -7.82 -1.26
N SER A 451 -0.44 -8.07 -1.33
CA SER A 451 -1.43 -7.08 -1.75
C SER A 451 -2.75 -7.27 -1.00
N VAL A 452 -3.73 -6.42 -1.28
CA VAL A 452 -5.11 -6.61 -0.77
C VAL A 452 -5.71 -7.97 -1.15
N LYS A 453 -5.22 -8.59 -2.24
CA LYS A 453 -5.62 -9.94 -2.68
C LYS A 453 -5.02 -11.04 -1.80
N SER A 454 -3.98 -10.74 -1.03
CA SER A 454 -3.39 -11.64 -0.04
C SER A 454 -4.32 -11.78 1.17
N ASP A 455 -4.79 -10.66 1.74
CA ASP A 455 -5.80 -10.68 2.80
C ASP A 455 -7.13 -11.33 2.35
N GLN A 456 -7.53 -11.12 1.08
CA GLN A 456 -8.68 -11.82 0.50
C GLN A 456 -8.50 -13.34 0.50
N PHE A 457 -7.32 -13.82 0.11
CA PHE A 457 -7.02 -15.25 0.11
C PHE A 457 -7.13 -15.79 1.53
N SER A 458 -6.51 -15.13 2.52
CA SER A 458 -6.57 -15.55 3.92
C SER A 458 -8.01 -15.57 4.46
N LEU A 459 -8.82 -14.55 4.14
CA LEU A 459 -10.25 -14.52 4.47
C LEU A 459 -11.02 -15.69 3.82
N ALA A 460 -10.71 -16.03 2.57
CA ALA A 460 -11.32 -17.15 1.87
C ALA A 460 -10.89 -18.51 2.46
N VAL A 461 -9.62 -18.68 2.85
CA VAL A 461 -9.14 -19.89 3.54
C VAL A 461 -9.84 -20.04 4.88
N MET A 462 -9.91 -18.96 5.67
CA MET A 462 -10.65 -18.95 6.93
C MET A 462 -12.12 -19.31 6.71
N SER A 463 -12.77 -18.71 5.71
CA SER A 463 -14.18 -18.99 5.40
C SER A 463 -14.40 -20.46 5.00
N TYR A 464 -13.52 -21.02 4.19
CA TYR A 464 -13.54 -22.44 3.80
C TYR A 464 -13.36 -23.34 5.03
N TYR A 465 -12.38 -23.03 5.88
CA TYR A 465 -12.08 -23.76 7.11
C TYR A 465 -13.25 -23.71 8.11
N LEU A 466 -13.94 -22.58 8.24
CA LEU A 466 -15.12 -22.46 9.11
C LEU A 466 -16.29 -23.34 8.64
N LEU A 467 -16.44 -23.53 7.33
CA LEU A 467 -17.49 -24.38 6.75
C LEU A 467 -17.13 -25.87 6.76
N THR A 468 -15.85 -26.23 6.71
CA THR A 468 -15.43 -27.63 6.48
C THR A 468 -14.61 -28.25 7.61
N ARG A 469 -13.99 -27.41 8.45
CA ARG A 469 -12.90 -27.78 9.37
C ARG A 469 -11.67 -28.38 8.68
N GLN A 470 -11.55 -28.17 7.37
CA GLN A 470 -10.45 -28.65 6.53
C GLN A 470 -9.79 -27.47 5.81
N LEU A 471 -8.52 -27.61 5.44
CA LEU A 471 -7.81 -26.61 4.66
C LEU A 471 -7.98 -26.90 3.16
N PRO A 472 -8.19 -25.87 2.32
CA PRO A 472 -8.45 -26.07 0.89
C PRO A 472 -7.27 -26.69 0.12
N TYR A 473 -6.05 -26.60 0.64
CA TYR A 473 -4.83 -27.15 0.05
C TYR A 473 -4.04 -28.03 1.04
N GLY A 474 -4.68 -28.47 2.13
CA GLY A 474 -3.99 -29.17 3.22
C GLY A 474 -2.83 -28.36 3.80
N THR A 475 -1.78 -29.05 4.24
CA THR A 475 -0.55 -28.42 4.76
C THR A 475 0.55 -28.24 3.70
N ASP A 476 0.32 -28.74 2.49
CA ASP A 476 1.32 -28.75 1.41
C ASP A 476 1.62 -27.35 0.88
N LEU A 477 0.62 -26.46 0.88
CA LEU A 477 0.77 -25.09 0.41
C LEU A 477 1.84 -24.33 1.20
N ALA A 478 1.82 -24.43 2.53
CA ALA A 478 2.77 -23.75 3.42
C ALA A 478 4.22 -24.23 3.24
N ARG A 479 4.43 -25.41 2.63
CA ARG A 479 5.74 -25.99 2.36
C ARG A 479 6.32 -25.56 1.02
N CYS A 480 5.51 -24.92 0.16
CA CYS A 480 5.94 -24.53 -1.17
C CYS A 480 6.86 -23.30 -1.13
N LYS A 481 8.07 -23.41 -1.70
CA LYS A 481 9.03 -22.29 -1.82
C LYS A 481 9.29 -21.85 -3.25
N THR A 482 8.65 -22.48 -4.24
CA THR A 482 8.85 -22.19 -5.67
C THR A 482 7.52 -22.16 -6.43
N GLU A 483 7.47 -21.45 -7.55
CA GLU A 483 6.29 -21.45 -8.43
C GLU A 483 5.94 -22.84 -8.96
N LYS A 484 6.95 -23.69 -9.20
CA LYS A 484 6.73 -25.05 -9.68
C LYS A 484 6.00 -25.88 -8.62
N ALA A 485 6.40 -25.77 -7.36
CA ALA A 485 5.73 -26.44 -6.25
C ALA A 485 4.28 -25.92 -6.08
N LEU A 486 4.07 -24.61 -6.17
CA LEU A 486 2.74 -24.00 -6.10
C LEU A 486 1.77 -24.49 -7.17
N LYS A 487 2.25 -24.85 -8.37
CA LYS A 487 1.40 -25.40 -9.44
C LYS A 487 0.98 -26.86 -9.19
N GLN A 488 1.67 -27.58 -8.32
CA GLN A 488 1.41 -29.00 -8.03
C GLN A 488 0.43 -29.19 -6.88
N VAL A 489 0.17 -28.13 -6.10
CA VAL A 489 -0.73 -28.21 -4.94
C VAL A 489 -2.16 -28.43 -5.42
N ARG A 490 -2.84 -29.42 -4.85
CA ARG A 490 -4.21 -29.78 -5.22
C ARG A 490 -5.21 -28.99 -4.37
N TYR A 491 -6.14 -28.31 -5.04
CA TYR A 491 -7.32 -27.77 -4.38
C TYR A 491 -8.31 -28.89 -4.05
N HIS A 492 -8.79 -28.90 -2.82
CA HIS A 492 -9.86 -29.78 -2.35
C HIS A 492 -11.21 -29.06 -2.48
N PRO A 493 -12.13 -29.54 -3.33
CA PRO A 493 -13.44 -28.94 -3.51
C PRO A 493 -14.28 -28.94 -2.24
N LEU A 494 -15.06 -27.88 -2.02
CA LEU A 494 -15.91 -27.71 -0.84
C LEU A 494 -16.92 -28.86 -0.67
N TYR A 495 -17.47 -29.36 -1.79
CA TYR A 495 -18.47 -30.42 -1.79
C TYR A 495 -17.93 -31.79 -1.34
N GLU A 496 -16.61 -32.00 -1.32
CA GLU A 496 -16.01 -33.23 -0.80
C GLU A 496 -16.21 -33.33 0.73
N TYR A 497 -16.23 -32.19 1.43
CA TYR A 497 -16.40 -32.13 2.88
C TYR A 497 -17.81 -31.69 3.32
N ARG A 498 -18.50 -30.90 2.50
CA ARG A 498 -19.85 -30.36 2.79
C ARG A 498 -20.79 -30.59 1.60
N PRO A 499 -21.24 -31.84 1.38
CA PRO A 499 -22.15 -32.17 0.27
C PRO A 499 -23.54 -31.54 0.43
N ASP A 500 -23.89 -31.07 1.63
CA ASP A 500 -25.11 -30.35 1.96
C ASP A 500 -25.14 -28.91 1.41
N LEU A 501 -23.99 -28.34 1.08
CA LEU A 501 -23.88 -26.98 0.56
C LEU A 501 -24.07 -26.93 -0.97
N PRO A 502 -24.66 -25.84 -1.51
CA PRO A 502 -24.79 -25.66 -2.95
C PRO A 502 -23.44 -25.77 -3.67
N HIS A 503 -23.37 -26.64 -4.69
CA HIS A 503 -22.14 -26.86 -5.46
C HIS A 503 -21.54 -25.59 -6.07
N ARG A 504 -22.38 -24.57 -6.34
CA ARG A 504 -21.92 -23.29 -6.88
C ARG A 504 -20.99 -22.53 -5.92
N LEU A 505 -21.08 -22.77 -4.62
CA LEU A 505 -20.17 -22.19 -3.64
C LEU A 505 -18.72 -22.63 -3.88
N ASP A 506 -18.51 -23.84 -4.37
CA ASP A 506 -17.17 -24.33 -4.73
C ASP A 506 -16.51 -23.44 -5.79
N ALA A 507 -17.26 -22.98 -6.80
CA ALA A 507 -16.71 -22.10 -7.84
C ALA A 507 -16.26 -20.74 -7.28
N ILE A 508 -16.99 -20.22 -6.28
CA ILE A 508 -16.66 -18.97 -5.59
C ILE A 508 -15.36 -19.15 -4.78
N PHE A 509 -15.27 -20.21 -3.99
CA PHE A 509 -14.08 -20.53 -3.22
C PHE A 509 -12.88 -20.83 -4.10
N LYS A 510 -13.05 -21.63 -5.16
CA LYS A 510 -11.99 -21.93 -6.14
C LYS A 510 -11.42 -20.67 -6.79
N LYS A 511 -12.25 -19.66 -7.06
CA LYS A 511 -11.80 -18.37 -7.57
C LYS A 511 -11.05 -17.57 -6.50
N ALA A 512 -11.64 -17.37 -5.32
CA ALA A 512 -11.03 -16.60 -4.23
C ALA A 512 -9.71 -17.23 -3.72
N LEU A 513 -9.62 -18.56 -3.78
CA LEU A 513 -8.47 -19.36 -3.37
C LEU A 513 -7.54 -19.70 -4.53
N SER A 514 -7.64 -19.02 -5.69
CA SER A 514 -6.68 -19.27 -6.77
C SER A 514 -5.25 -18.96 -6.31
N ILE A 515 -4.31 -19.82 -6.66
CA ILE A 515 -2.89 -19.64 -6.34
C ILE A 515 -2.36 -18.33 -6.93
N ARG A 516 -2.84 -17.95 -8.12
CA ARG A 516 -2.46 -16.71 -8.79
C ARG A 516 -3.34 -15.54 -8.33
N PRO A 517 -2.77 -14.48 -7.73
CA PRO A 517 -3.55 -13.33 -7.27
C PRO A 517 -4.40 -12.69 -8.37
N GLU A 518 -3.93 -12.69 -9.61
CA GLU A 518 -4.60 -12.08 -10.76
C GLU A 518 -5.91 -12.81 -11.13
N GLN A 519 -6.07 -14.05 -10.70
CA GLN A 519 -7.26 -14.86 -10.95
C GLN A 519 -8.29 -14.79 -9.81
N ARG A 520 -7.94 -14.11 -8.70
CA ARG A 520 -8.83 -13.91 -7.55
C ARG A 520 -9.82 -12.77 -7.82
N TYR A 521 -10.62 -12.40 -6.83
CA TYR A 521 -11.50 -11.24 -6.95
C TYR A 521 -10.69 -9.94 -6.93
N GLU A 522 -11.14 -8.93 -7.68
CA GLU A 522 -10.52 -7.59 -7.63
C GLU A 522 -10.77 -6.86 -6.31
N ALA A 523 -11.94 -7.10 -5.70
CA ALA A 523 -12.33 -6.46 -4.45
C ALA A 523 -12.93 -7.48 -3.47
N LEU A 524 -12.67 -7.28 -2.16
CA LEU A 524 -13.30 -8.05 -1.09
C LEU A 524 -14.83 -8.01 -1.19
N SER A 525 -15.41 -6.85 -1.51
CA SER A 525 -16.86 -6.69 -1.67
C SER A 525 -17.44 -7.61 -2.75
N ALA A 526 -16.71 -7.86 -3.83
CA ALA A 526 -17.15 -8.76 -4.90
C ALA A 526 -17.15 -10.23 -4.45
N PHE A 527 -16.17 -10.64 -3.65
CA PHE A 527 -16.14 -11.96 -3.03
C PHE A 527 -17.32 -12.15 -2.05
N ILE A 528 -17.54 -11.19 -1.14
CA ILE A 528 -18.65 -11.24 -0.18
C ILE A 528 -20.01 -11.24 -0.88
N TYR A 529 -20.17 -10.43 -1.94
CA TYR A 529 -21.40 -10.38 -2.72
C TYR A 529 -21.74 -11.74 -3.34
N ASP A 530 -20.76 -12.41 -3.95
CA ASP A 530 -20.95 -13.73 -4.57
C ASP A 530 -21.26 -14.79 -3.52
N LEU A 531 -20.60 -14.75 -2.35
CA LEU A 531 -20.85 -15.67 -1.25
C LEU A 531 -22.28 -15.54 -0.69
N LYS A 532 -22.84 -14.32 -0.67
CA LYS A 532 -24.24 -14.04 -0.29
C LYS A 532 -25.25 -14.47 -1.36
N HIS A 533 -24.86 -14.46 -2.63
CA HIS A 533 -25.75 -14.73 -3.76
C HIS A 533 -25.19 -15.80 -4.71
N PRO A 534 -25.01 -17.04 -4.25
CA PRO A 534 -24.36 -18.09 -5.04
C PRO A 534 -25.09 -18.43 -6.35
N ASP A 535 -26.36 -18.04 -6.49
CA ASP A 535 -27.21 -18.38 -7.63
C ASP A 535 -27.23 -17.36 -8.78
N LEU A 536 -26.72 -16.12 -8.58
CA LEU A 536 -26.92 -15.04 -9.55
C LEU A 536 -25.92 -15.04 -10.73
N LYS A 537 -24.65 -15.40 -10.52
CA LYS A 537 -23.60 -15.26 -11.56
C LYS A 537 -23.35 -16.50 -12.42
N PHE A 538 -23.67 -17.71 -11.93
CA PHE A 538 -23.35 -18.97 -12.61
C PHE A 538 -24.59 -19.62 -13.26
N LYS A 539 -25.40 -18.83 -13.97
CA LYS A 539 -26.58 -19.32 -14.74
C LYS A 539 -26.21 -20.23 -15.93
N LYS A 540 -24.95 -20.24 -16.38
CA LYS A 540 -24.48 -21.22 -17.39
C LYS A 540 -23.87 -22.44 -16.69
N SER A 541 -24.59 -23.55 -16.79
CA SER A 541 -24.25 -24.89 -16.30
C SER A 541 -22.76 -25.25 -16.51
N VAL A 542 -22.02 -25.41 -15.40
CA VAL A 542 -20.90 -26.37 -15.37
C VAL A 542 -21.51 -27.74 -15.07
N SER A 543 -22.02 -28.38 -16.11
CA SER A 543 -22.47 -29.77 -16.03
C SER A 543 -21.24 -30.64 -15.78
N ARG A 544 -21.12 -31.26 -14.59
CA ARG A 544 -20.08 -32.26 -14.33
C ARG A 544 -20.07 -33.33 -15.44
N PRO A 545 -18.90 -33.74 -15.98
CA PRO A 545 -18.79 -34.90 -16.86
C PRO A 545 -19.36 -36.17 -16.20
N MET A 546 -19.92 -37.11 -16.98
CA MET A 546 -20.52 -38.34 -16.42
C MET A 546 -19.54 -39.15 -15.56
N LEU A 547 -18.24 -39.11 -15.89
CA LEU A 547 -17.17 -39.74 -15.13
C LEU A 547 -17.13 -39.29 -13.66
N GLU A 548 -17.41 -38.01 -13.38
CA GLU A 548 -17.43 -37.46 -12.03
C GLU A 548 -18.78 -37.63 -11.33
N LYS A 549 -19.89 -37.68 -12.08
CA LYS A 549 -21.23 -37.87 -11.49
C LYS A 549 -21.46 -39.31 -11.05
N HIS A 550 -21.05 -40.28 -11.87
CA HIS A 550 -21.31 -41.69 -11.64
C HIS A 550 -20.14 -42.54 -12.15
N PRO A 551 -18.99 -42.58 -11.43
CA PRO A 551 -17.79 -43.25 -11.90
C PRO A 551 -18.03 -44.74 -12.18
N VAL A 552 -18.79 -45.42 -11.31
CA VAL A 552 -19.13 -46.84 -11.48
C VAL A 552 -19.98 -47.08 -12.73
N THR A 553 -21.00 -46.24 -12.96
CA THR A 553 -21.90 -46.38 -14.11
C THR A 553 -21.21 -46.02 -15.42
N PHE A 554 -20.32 -45.03 -15.39
CA PHE A 554 -19.46 -44.67 -16.51
C PHE A 554 -18.54 -45.84 -16.89
N TRP A 555 -17.79 -46.39 -15.93
CA TRP A 555 -16.92 -47.54 -16.19
C TRP A 555 -17.70 -48.77 -16.65
N LYS A 556 -18.85 -49.09 -16.03
CA LYS A 556 -19.73 -50.18 -16.50
C LYS A 556 -20.17 -49.99 -17.95
N SER A 557 -20.51 -48.76 -18.35
CA SER A 557 -20.94 -48.45 -19.72
C SER A 557 -19.78 -48.56 -20.71
N CYS A 558 -18.60 -48.03 -20.36
CA CYS A 558 -17.38 -48.19 -21.16
C CYS A 558 -17.02 -49.67 -21.35
N THR A 559 -17.04 -50.47 -20.29
CA THR A 559 -16.73 -51.90 -20.38
C THR A 559 -17.78 -52.65 -21.20
N ALA A 560 -19.07 -52.32 -21.08
CA ALA A 560 -20.12 -52.92 -21.89
C ALA A 560 -19.97 -52.58 -23.38
N ILE A 561 -19.63 -51.34 -23.72
CA ILE A 561 -19.36 -50.91 -25.11
C ILE A 561 -18.14 -51.64 -25.67
N LEU A 562 -17.05 -51.74 -24.90
CA LEU A 562 -15.85 -52.48 -25.30
C LEU A 562 -16.14 -53.97 -25.52
N PHE A 563 -16.97 -54.58 -24.67
CA PHE A 563 -17.39 -55.97 -24.82
C PHE A 563 -18.22 -56.18 -26.09
N LEU A 564 -19.15 -55.28 -26.40
CA LEU A 564 -19.93 -55.33 -27.64
C LEU A 564 -19.05 -55.15 -28.89
N LEU A 565 -18.08 -54.24 -28.84
CA LEU A 565 -17.10 -54.06 -29.92
C LEU A 565 -16.24 -55.31 -30.12
N LEU A 566 -15.81 -55.96 -29.03
CA LEU A 566 -15.07 -57.23 -29.09
C LEU A 566 -15.90 -58.34 -29.72
N LEU A 567 -17.17 -58.48 -29.34
CA LEU A 567 -18.08 -59.44 -29.96
C LEU A 567 -18.31 -59.16 -31.44
N TRP A 568 -18.39 -57.88 -31.82
CA TRP A 568 -18.54 -57.47 -33.22
C TRP A 568 -17.29 -57.80 -34.05
N VAL A 569 -16.09 -57.52 -33.53
CA VAL A 569 -14.82 -57.88 -34.17
C VAL A 569 -14.67 -59.41 -34.26
N PHE A 570 -15.06 -60.13 -33.20
CA PHE A 570 -15.05 -61.60 -33.19
C PHE A 570 -16.01 -62.17 -34.26
N ALA A 571 -17.22 -61.63 -34.36
CA ALA A 571 -18.18 -62.02 -35.39
C ALA A 571 -17.69 -61.71 -36.82
N LEU A 572 -16.96 -60.61 -37.01
CA LEU A 572 -16.31 -60.28 -38.28
C LEU A 572 -15.14 -61.21 -38.62
N TYR A 573 -14.40 -61.67 -37.61
CA TYR A 573 -13.28 -62.59 -37.80
C TYR A 573 -13.74 -64.00 -38.20
N PHE A 574 -14.92 -64.43 -37.73
CA PHE A 574 -15.52 -65.72 -38.06
C PHE A 574 -16.49 -65.68 -39.25
N SER A 575 -16.71 -64.51 -39.86
CA SER A 575 -17.50 -64.34 -41.09
C SER A 575 -16.64 -64.16 -42.35
N GLN A 576 -15.31 -64.22 -42.22
CA GLN A 576 -14.36 -64.52 -43.29
C GLN A 576 -14.02 -66.01 -43.27
#